data_AF-I9WKB5-F1
#
_entry.id   AF-I9WKB5-F1
#
_cell.length_a   1.000
_cell.length_b   1.000
_cell.length_c   1.000
_cell.angle_alpha   90.00
_cell.angle_beta   90.00
_cell.angle_gamma   90.00
#
_symmetry.space_group_name_H-M   'P 1'
#
loop_
_entity.id
_entity.type
_entity.pdbx_description
1 polymer ?
#
loop_
_entity_poly.entity_id
_entity_poly.type
_entity_poly.pdbx_seq_one_letter_code
_entity_poly.pdbx_strand_id
1 'polypeptide(L)' 'MRKRLEILKVEHRDLDAAIDALQLAGSTDQLQIARLKKRKLKLKDQMMQIEDYLIPDIIA' A
#
# COMPACT_ATOMS: atom_id res chain seq x y z
N MET A 1 -16.73 4.44 -2.34
CA MET A 1 -15.32 4.46 -2.78
C MET A 1 -14.36 5.10 -1.77
N ARG A 2 -14.65 6.29 -1.21
CA ARG A 2 -13.79 6.95 -0.20
C ARG A 2 -13.41 6.09 1.03
N LYS A 3 -14.37 5.39 1.64
CA LYS A 3 -14.09 4.46 2.77
C LYS A 3 -13.11 3.34 2.40
N ARG A 4 -13.19 2.82 1.18
CA ARG A 4 -12.29 1.76 0.69
C ARG A 4 -10.88 2.31 0.47
N LEU A 5 -10.76 3.53 -0.06
CA LEU A 5 -9.48 4.21 -0.23
C LEU A 5 -8.77 4.39 1.13
N GLU A 6 -9.49 4.84 2.16
CA GLU A 6 -8.90 5.02 3.49
C GLU A 6 -8.42 3.69 4.12
N ILE A 7 -9.17 2.60 3.94
CA ILE A 7 -8.74 1.27 4.40
C ILE A 7 -7.44 0.86 3.70
N LEU A 8 -7.36 1.02 2.37
CA LEU A 8 -6.16 0.67 1.60
C LEU A 8 -4.95 1.53 2.00
N LYS A 9 -5.16 2.80 2.33
CA LYS A 9 -4.09 3.69 2.82
C LYS A 9 -3.55 3.24 4.17
N VAL A 10 -4.42 2.82 5.09
CA VAL A 10 -4.00 2.27 6.39
C VAL A 10 -3.19 0.99 6.18
N GLU A 11 -3.72 0.03 5.42
CA GLU A 11 -3.03 -1.24 5.15
C GLU A 11 -1.68 -1.03 4.45
N HIS A 12 -1.60 -0.06 3.52
CA HIS A 12 -0.35 0.31 2.87
C HIS A 12 0.68 0.88 3.84
N ARG A 13 0.27 1.72 4.80
CA ARG A 13 1.17 2.25 5.85
C ARG A 13 1.64 1.15 6.78
N ASP A 14 0.76 0.22 7.17
CA ASP A 14 1.11 -0.90 8.03
C ASP A 14 2.16 -1.81 7.36
N LEU A 15 2.02 -2.06 6.06
CA LEU A 15 3.04 -2.79 5.30
C LEU A 15 4.38 -2.06 5.26
N ASP A 16 4.38 -0.74 5.21
CA ASP A 16 5.61 0.06 5.23
C ASP A 16 6.33 -0.09 6.56
N ALA A 17 5.60 0.11 7.67
CA ALA A 17 6.14 -0.07 9.01
C ALA A 17 6.67 -1.49 9.24
N ALA A 18 6.01 -2.51 8.70
CA ALA A 18 6.47 -3.90 8.77
C ALA A 18 7.76 -4.13 7.96
N ILE A 19 7.88 -3.52 6.77
CA ILE A 19 9.11 -3.60 5.97
C ILE A 19 10.26 -2.92 6.70
N ASP A 20 10.04 -1.71 7.22
CA ASP A 20 11.06 -0.94 7.93
C ASP A 20 11.53 -1.69 9.18
N ALA A 21 10.61 -2.27 9.96
CA ALA A 21 10.94 -3.08 11.13
C ALA A 21 11.80 -4.30 10.77
N LEU A 22 11.47 -5.00 9.68
CA LEU A 22 12.25 -6.15 9.21
C LEU A 22 13.64 -5.74 8.71
N GLN A 23 13.75 -4.60 8.05
CA GLN A 23 15.04 -4.06 7.60
C GLN A 23 15.91 -3.63 8.77
N LEU A 24 15.35 -2.93 9.76
CA LEU A 24 16.04 -2.50 10.98
C LEU A 24 16.47 -3.66 11.86
N ALA A 25 15.67 -4.74 11.91
CA ALA A 25 16.01 -5.96 12.63
C ALA A 25 17.18 -6.74 11.98
N GLY A 26 17.71 -6.28 10.84
CA GLY A 26 18.78 -6.98 10.12
C GLY A 26 18.32 -8.30 9.51
N SER A 27 17.02 -8.44 9.22
CA SER A 27 16.47 -9.67 8.66
C SER A 27 17.15 -10.03 7.34
N THR A 28 17.73 -11.24 7.29
CA THR A 28 18.24 -11.84 6.06
C THR A 28 17.14 -12.44 5.19
N ASP A 29 15.88 -12.43 5.64
CA ASP A 29 14.74 -12.92 4.87
C ASP A 29 14.29 -11.90 3.80
N GLN A 30 15.14 -11.77 2.78
CA GLN A 30 14.90 -10.94 1.60
C GLN A 30 13.63 -11.37 0.85
N LEU A 31 13.24 -12.65 0.94
CA LEU A 31 12.03 -13.16 0.30
C LEU A 31 10.77 -12.63 0.98
N GLN A 32 10.76 -12.60 2.32
CA GLN A 32 9.68 -11.99 3.09
C GLN A 32 9.55 -10.50 2.78
N ILE A 33 10.66 -9.77 2.77
CA ILE A 33 10.67 -8.34 2.42
C ILE A 33 10.13 -8.13 0.99
N ALA A 34 10.56 -8.96 0.03
CA ALA A 34 10.08 -8.88 -1.36
C ALA A 34 8.57 -9.14 -1.47
N ARG A 35 8.02 -10.10 -0.70
CA ARG A 35 6.58 -10.38 -0.66
C ARG A 35 5.79 -9.20 -0.11
N LEU A 36 6.27 -8.57 0.96
CA LEU A 36 5.62 -7.39 1.54
C LEU A 36 5.66 -6.20 0.58
N LYS A 37 6.80 -5.94 -0.07
CA LYS A 37 6.93 -4.89 -1.10
C LYS A 37 5.98 -5.14 -2.28
N LYS A 38 5.84 -6.39 -2.74
CA LYS A 38 4.89 -6.76 -3.79
C LYS A 38 3.44 -6.50 -3.38
N ARG A 39 3.08 -6.79 -2.12
CA ARG A 39 1.74 -6.49 -1.59
C ARG A 39 1.51 -4.99 -1.48
N LYS A 40 2.50 -4.22 -0.99
CA LYS A 40 2.47 -2.76 -0.91
C LYS A 40 2.23 -2.13 -2.30
N LEU A 41 2.93 -2.61 -3.33
CA LEU A 41 2.74 -2.16 -4.70
C LEU A 41 1.30 -2.39 -5.20
N LYS A 42 0.74 -3.59 -4.97
CA LYS A 42 -0.65 -3.89 -5.35
C LYS A 42 -1.66 -2.95 -4.67
N LEU A 43 -1.47 -2.64 -3.38
CA LEU A 43 -2.34 -1.70 -2.69
C LEU A 43 -2.23 -0.30 -3.30
N LYS A 44 -1.01 0.15 -3.64
CA LYS A 44 -0.80 1.41 -4.36
C LYS A 44 -1.55 1.45 -5.69
N ASP A 45 -1.45 0.39 -6.48
CA ASP A 45 -2.15 0.31 -7.77
C ASP A 45 -3.68 0.35 -7.59
N GLN A 46 -4.21 -0.33 -6.57
CA GLN A 46 -5.64 -0.30 -6.24
C GLN A 46 -6.11 1.08 -5.74
N MET A 47 -5.29 1.76 -4.94
CA MET A 47 -5.59 3.13 -4.50
C MET A 47 -5.63 4.08 -5.69
N MET A 48 -4.67 3.99 -6.61
CA MET A 48 -4.62 4.80 -7.82
C MET A 48 -5.87 4.58 -8.69
N GLN A 49 -6.29 3.34 -8.90
CA GLN A 49 -7.54 3.06 -9.62
C GLN A 49 -8.78 3.66 -8.94
N ILE A 50 -8.84 3.63 -7.61
CA ILE A 50 -9.97 4.21 -6.87
C ILE A 50 -9.91 5.74 -6.91
N GLU A 51 -8.72 6.33 -6.82
CA GLU A 51 -8.50 7.78 -6.95
C GLU A 51 -8.88 8.25 -8.36
N ASP A 52 -8.45 7.53 -9.40
CA ASP A 52 -8.83 7.79 -10.80
C ASP A 52 -10.32 7.69 -11.05
N TYR A 53 -11.07 6.89 -10.27
CA TYR A 53 -12.53 6.84 -10.31
C TYR A 53 -13.22 7.94 -9.48
N LEU A 54 -12.53 8.50 -8.49
CA LEU A 54 -13.04 9.58 -7.64
C LEU A 54 -12.75 10.96 -8.22
N ILE A 55 -11.66 11.13 -8.96
CA ILE A 55 -11.25 12.36 -9.65
C ILE A 55 -12.21 12.81 -10.78
N PRO A 56 -12.84 11.94 -11.61
CA PRO A 56 -13.80 12.39 -12.63
C PRO A 56 -15.02 13.10 -12.03
N ASP A 57 -15.35 12.82 -10.77
CA ASP A 57 -16.48 13.40 -10.05
C ASP A 57 -16.18 14.82 -9.48
N ILE A 58 -14.97 15.34 -9.68
CA ILE A 58 -14.51 16.66 -9.16
C ILE A 58 -14.33 17.69 -10.29
N ILE A 59 -14.40 17.27 -11.57
CA ILE A 59 -14.23 18.11 -12.77
C ILE A 59 -15.43 17.96 -13.73
N ALA A 60 -16.59 17.50 -13.24
CA ALA A 60 -17.85 17.39 -13.97
C ALA A 60 -18.89 18.38 -13.43
#